data_AF-A0A1X0CHL5-F1
#
_entry.id   AF-A0A1X0CHL5-F1
#
_cell.length_a   1.000
_cell.length_b   1.000
_cell.length_c   1.000
_cell.angle_alpha   90.00
_cell.angle_beta   90.00
_cell.angle_gamma   90.00
#
_symmetry.space_group_name_H-M   'P 1'
#
loop_
_entity.id
_entity.type
_entity.pdbx_description
1 polymer ?
#
loop_
_entity_poly.entity_id
_entity_poly.type
_entity_poly.pdbx_seq_one_letter_code
_entity_poly.pdbx_strand_id
1 'polypeptide(L)' 'MLKRAIAREMFRHLTAPCPIDDYSDLRLTRQAKNITLSTVANHFGVWPNDISRLERGLKRDDTLAAHYRHWLNIQLIDAA' A
#
# COMPACT_ATOMS: atom_id res chain seq x y z
N MET A 1 -1.43 -37.60 -18.07
CA MET A 1 -2.36 -37.01 -17.07
C MET A 1 -1.69 -35.97 -16.16
N LEU A 2 -0.48 -36.19 -15.63
CA LEU A 2 0.22 -35.27 -14.72
C LEU A 2 0.36 -33.81 -15.20
N LYS A 3 0.77 -33.59 -16.45
CA LYS A 3 0.90 -32.21 -17.01
C LYS A 3 -0.41 -31.42 -16.92
N ARG A 4 -1.55 -32.08 -17.13
CA ARG A 4 -2.89 -31.45 -17.04
C ARG A 4 -3.28 -31.16 -15.59
N ALA A 5 -2.86 -32.00 -14.64
CA ALA A 5 -3.10 -31.76 -13.22
C ALA A 5 -2.31 -30.53 -12.73
N ILE A 6 -1.03 -30.44 -13.08
CA ILE A 6 -0.18 -29.30 -12.72
C ILE A 6 -0.72 -28.00 -13.35
N ALA A 7 -1.07 -28.02 -14.63
CA ALA A 7 -1.62 -26.82 -15.30
C ALA A 7 -2.92 -26.32 -14.64
N ARG A 8 -3.79 -27.22 -14.18
CA ARG A 8 -5.02 -26.86 -13.45
C ARG A 8 -4.71 -26.28 -12.07
N GLU A 9 -3.71 -26.82 -11.38
CA GLU A 9 -3.27 -26.28 -10.08
C GLU A 9 -2.73 -24.88 -10.22
N MET A 10 -1.81 -24.67 -11.16
CA MET A 10 -1.26 -23.34 -11.46
C MET A 10 -2.36 -22.37 -11.88
N PHE A 11 -3.28 -22.79 -12.75
CA PHE A 11 -4.40 -21.95 -13.17
C PHE A 11 -5.28 -21.53 -11.98
N ARG A 12 -5.58 -22.45 -11.05
CA ARG A 12 -6.33 -22.11 -9.83
C ARG A 12 -5.63 -21.04 -9.00
N HIS A 13 -4.32 -21.17 -8.77
CA HIS A 13 -3.57 -20.17 -7.98
C HIS A 13 -3.40 -18.83 -8.70
N LEU A 14 -3.25 -18.83 -10.03
CA LEU A 14 -3.11 -17.61 -10.81
C LEU A 14 -4.43 -16.83 -10.98
N THR A 15 -5.57 -17.53 -10.93
CA THR A 15 -6.90 -16.93 -11.14
C THR A 15 -7.69 -16.76 -9.84
N ALA A 16 -7.18 -17.28 -8.72
CA ALA A 16 -7.78 -17.07 -7.42
C ALA A 16 -7.87 -15.56 -7.13
N PRO A 17 -9.04 -15.05 -6.71
CA PRO A 17 -9.16 -13.68 -6.23
C PRO A 17 -8.19 -13.48 -5.06
N CYS A 18 -7.26 -12.54 -5.22
CA CYS A 18 -6.40 -12.11 -4.13
C CYS A 18 -6.99 -10.82 -3.55
N PRO A 19 -7.22 -10.73 -2.23
CA PRO A 19 -7.64 -9.49 -1.62
C PRO A 19 -6.61 -8.40 -1.93
N ILE A 20 -7.09 -7.30 -2.48
CA ILE A 20 -6.31 -6.08 -2.69
C ILE A 20 -6.65 -5.18 -1.51
N ASP A 21 -5.64 -4.78 -0.76
CA ASP A 21 -5.83 -3.81 0.31
C ASP A 21 -6.33 -2.50 -0.29
N ASP A 22 -7.32 -1.89 0.36
CA ASP A 22 -7.70 -0.52 0.06
C ASP A 22 -6.62 0.42 0.59
N TYR A 23 -6.22 1.42 -0.20
CA TYR A 23 -5.24 2.44 0.16
C TYR A 23 -5.84 3.85 0.20
N SER A 24 -7.15 3.97 0.01
CA SER A 24 -7.86 5.26 -0.05
C SER A 24 -7.75 6.08 1.24
N ASP A 25 -7.58 5.39 2.37
CA ASP A 25 -7.44 5.95 3.72
C ASP A 25 -6.15 6.76 3.90
N LEU A 26 -5.05 6.35 3.24
CA LEU A 26 -3.73 6.95 3.39
C LEU A 26 -3.74 8.43 3.03
N ARG A 27 -4.35 8.76 1.89
CA ARG A 27 -4.42 10.13 1.38
C ARG A 27 -5.24 11.02 2.29
N LEU A 28 -6.42 10.55 2.71
CA LEU A 28 -7.31 11.29 3.60
C LEU A 28 -6.63 11.57 4.94
N THR A 29 -6.00 10.55 5.52
CA THR A 29 -5.31 10.65 6.81
C THR A 29 -4.12 11.61 6.75
N ARG A 30 -3.33 11.55 5.67
CA ARG A 30 -2.21 12.49 5.47
C ARG A 30 -2.69 13.93 5.32
N GLN A 31 -3.75 14.16 4.54
CA GLN A 31 -4.30 15.49 4.31
C GLN A 31 -4.90 16.08 5.59
N ALA A 32 -5.61 15.28 6.40
CA ALA A 32 -6.14 15.71 7.69
C ALA A 32 -5.04 16.20 8.65
N LYS A 33 -3.81 15.69 8.49
CA LYS A 33 -2.62 16.07 9.28
C LYS A 33 -1.78 17.18 8.66
N ASN A 34 -2.19 17.73 7.51
CA ASN A 34 -1.41 18.70 6.73
C ASN A 34 0.02 18.24 6.39
N ILE A 35 0.24 16.92 6.30
CA ILE A 35 1.55 16.36 5.94
C ILE A 35 1.71 16.37 4.42
N THR A 36 2.85 16.85 3.94
CA THR A 36 3.14 16.88 2.50
C THR A 36 3.58 15.50 1.98
N LEU A 37 3.34 15.25 0.70
CA LEU A 37 3.85 14.05 0.02
C LEU A 37 5.37 13.90 0.14
N SER A 38 6.11 15.00 0.03
CA SER A 38 7.57 15.02 0.16
C SER A 38 8.05 14.65 1.55
N THR A 39 7.34 15.08 2.60
CA THR A 39 7.66 14.70 3.99
C THR A 39 7.58 13.19 4.18
N VAL A 40 6.50 12.57 3.68
CA VAL A 40 6.32 11.11 3.75
C VAL A 40 7.40 10.39 2.94
N ALA A 41 7.64 10.85 1.72
CA ALA A 41 8.63 10.27 0.82
C ALA A 41 10.04 10.29 1.45
N ASN A 42 10.42 11.41 2.07
CA ASN A 42 11.68 11.55 2.78
C ASN A 42 11.77 10.62 3.99
N HIS A 43 10.69 10.47 4.77
CA HIS A 43 10.67 9.55 5.92
C HIS A 43 10.91 8.09 5.49
N PHE A 44 10.30 7.67 4.39
CA PHE A 44 10.43 6.30 3.87
C PHE A 44 11.61 6.09 2.94
N GLY A 45 12.38 7.14 2.60
CA GLY A 45 13.50 7.06 1.67
C GLY A 45 13.08 6.66 0.25
N VAL A 46 11.86 7.02 -0.17
CA VAL A 46 11.30 6.72 -1.50
C VAL A 46 11.04 8.00 -2.29
N TRP A 47 10.78 7.88 -3.59
CA TRP A 47 10.42 9.04 -4.39
C TRP A 47 8.98 9.50 -4.10
N PRO A 48 8.67 10.82 -4.13
CA PRO A 48 7.30 11.30 -3.92
C PRO A 48 6.27 10.70 -4.89
N ASN A 49 6.72 10.32 -6.09
CA ASN A 49 5.88 9.63 -7.07
C ASN A 49 5.49 8.23 -6.61
N ASP A 50 6.33 7.51 -5.86
CA ASP A 50 5.99 6.20 -5.31
C ASP A 50 4.85 6.31 -4.28
N ILE A 51 4.92 7.30 -3.38
CA ILE A 51 3.84 7.55 -2.41
C ILE A 51 2.55 7.96 -3.14
N SER A 52 2.66 8.84 -4.15
CA SER A 52 1.50 9.25 -4.96
C SER A 52 0.83 8.08 -5.67
N ARG A 53 1.62 7.16 -6.24
CA ARG A 53 1.12 5.94 -6.89
C ARG A 53 0.48 4.98 -5.89
N LEU A 54 1.06 4.83 -4.70
CA LEU A 54 0.52 4.02 -3.62
C LEU A 54 -0.85 4.56 -3.16
N GLU A 55 -0.93 5.86 -2.84
CA GLU A 55 -2.17 6.53 -2.40
C GLU A 55 -3.31 6.44 -3.42
N ARG A 56 -2.98 6.24 -4.71
CA ARG A 56 -3.95 6.14 -5.81
C ARG A 56 -4.28 4.69 -6.19
N GLY A 57 -3.70 3.69 -5.52
CA GLY A 57 -3.86 2.29 -5.88
C GLY A 57 -3.21 1.89 -7.22
N LEU A 58 -2.28 2.71 -7.73
CA LEU A 58 -1.54 2.44 -8.98
C LEU A 58 -0.28 1.59 -8.77
N LYS A 59 0.11 1.37 -7.51
CA LYS A 59 1.21 0.51 -7.11
C LYS A 59 0.76 -0.29 -5.88
N ARG A 60 0.87 -1.62 -5.95
CA ARG A 60 0.67 -2.49 -4.80
C ARG A 60 1.97 -2.55 -4.00
N ASP A 61 1.90 -2.18 -2.73
CA ASP A 61 3.00 -2.25 -1.78
C ASP A 61 2.42 -2.32 -0.35
N ASP A 62 1.96 -3.51 0.03
CA ASP A 62 1.21 -3.72 1.27
C ASP A 62 2.09 -3.44 2.52
N THR A 63 3.39 -3.75 2.44
CA THR A 63 4.35 -3.47 3.51
C THR A 63 4.52 -1.97 3.72
N LEU A 64 4.75 -1.22 2.63
CA LEU A 64 4.88 0.24 2.72
C LEU A 64 3.56 0.87 3.21
N ALA A 65 2.40 0.40 2.74
CA ALA A 65 1.10 0.89 3.20
C ALA A 65 0.90 0.67 4.70
N ALA A 66 1.25 -0.52 5.22
CA ALA A 66 1.15 -0.82 6.66
C ALA A 66 2.06 0.09 7.50
N HIS A 67 3.32 0.26 7.10
CA HIS A 67 4.26 1.14 7.79
C HIS A 67 3.83 2.61 7.72
N TYR A 68 3.28 3.03 6.59
CA TYR A 68 2.76 4.38 6.39
C TYR A 68 1.55 4.67 7.29
N ARG A 69 0.59 3.74 7.40
CA ARG A 69 -0.52 3.86 8.37
C ARG A 69 -0.04 3.98 9.80
N HIS A 70 0.92 3.13 10.18
CA HIS A 70 1.46 3.15 11.53
C HIS A 70 2.15 4.48 11.84
N TRP A 71 2.98 4.97 10.92
CA TRP A 71 3.65 6.25 11.08
C TRP A 71 2.67 7.42 11.17
N LEU A 72 1.64 7.45 10.32
CA LEU A 72 0.59 8.48 10.40
C LEU A 72 -0.14 8.43 11.75
N ASN A 73 -0.38 7.24 12.32
CA ASN A 73 -0.99 7.10 13.65
C ASN A 73 -0.07 7.61 14.77
N ILE A 74 1.24 7.33 14.74
CA ILE A 74 2.17 7.88 15.73
C ILE A 74 2.14 9.42 15.71
N GLN A 75 2.18 10.01 14.52
CA GLN A 75 2.07 11.47 14.35
C GLN A 75 0.72 12.04 14.81
N LEU A 76 -0.29 11.21 15.07
CA LEU A 76 -1.56 11.65 15.68
C LEU A 76 -1.38 11.89 17.17
N ILE A 77 -0.70 10.95 17.82
CA ILE A 77 -0.50 10.93 19.27
C ILE A 77 0.37 12.12 19.68
N ASP A 78 1.39 12.46 18.88
CA ASP A 78 2.30 13.56 19.17
C ASP A 78 1.67 14.97 19.01
N ALA A 79 0.53 15.06 18.32
CA ALA A 79 -0.16 16.32 18.05
C ALA A 79 -1.35 16.61 18.98
N ALA A 80 -1.69 15.68 19.88
CA ALA A 80 -2.79 15.78 20.85
C ALA A 80 -2.25 16.13 22.25
#